data_AF-A0A916DF01-F1
#
_entry.id   AF-A0A916DF01-F1
#
_cell.length_a   1.000
_cell.length_b   1.000
_cell.length_c   1.000
_cell.angle_alpha   90.00
_cell.angle_beta   90.00
_cell.angle_gamma   90.00
#
_symmetry.space_group_name_H-M   'P 1'
#
loop_
_entity.id
_entity.type
_entity.pdbx_description
1 polymer ?
#
loop_
_entity_poly.entity_id
_entity_poly.type
_entity_poly.pdbx_seq_one_letter_code
_entity_poly.pdbx_strand_id
1 'polypeptide(L)' 'MDDKEKLTTLDRFTAPIWGQEVELQQVEYLAGGTPMLRLRIREKKRFTIFDIDAQTAARWGQAMQDWAKRQA' A
#
# COMPACT_ATOMS: atom_id res chain seq x y z
N MET A 1 -24.68 4.68 0.22
CA MET A 1 -24.41 3.88 -0.99
C MET A 1 -23.29 2.93 -0.58
N ASP A 2 -23.57 1.64 -0.48
CA ASP A 2 -22.53 0.63 -0.28
C ASP A 2 -21.69 0.59 -1.56
N ASP A 3 -20.67 1.44 -1.64
CA ASP A 3 -19.61 1.29 -2.62
C ASP A 3 -18.84 0.02 -2.23
N LYS A 4 -19.36 -1.10 -2.69
CA LYS A 4 -18.74 -2.40 -2.52
C LYS A 4 -17.39 -2.35 -3.22
N GLU A 5 -16.32 -2.31 -2.43
CA GLU A 5 -14.95 -2.48 -2.88
C GLU A 5 -14.57 -3.95 -2.75
N LYS A 6 -13.90 -4.52 -3.76
CA LYS A 6 -13.24 -5.81 -3.62
C LYS A 6 -11.77 -5.56 -3.25
N LEU A 7 -11.36 -6.11 -2.11
CA LEU A 7 -9.99 -6.00 -1.61
C LEU A 7 -9.23 -7.30 -1.87
N THR A 8 -8.02 -7.17 -2.41
CA THR A 8 -7.08 -8.30 -2.57
C THR A 8 -5.79 -7.95 -1.85
N THR A 9 -5.43 -8.66 -0.78
CA THR A 9 -4.14 -8.47 -0.10
C THR A 9 -3.00 -8.93 -1.00
N LEU A 10 -2.03 -8.03 -1.22
CA LEU A 10 -0.85 -8.26 -2.05
C LEU A 10 0.36 -8.68 -1.22
N ASP A 11 0.59 -8.00 -0.09
CA ASP A 11 1.69 -8.29 0.82
C ASP A 11 1.40 -7.77 2.23
N ARG A 12 2.07 -8.34 3.23
CA ARG A 12 2.02 -7.89 4.62
C ARG A 12 3.35 -8.15 5.31
N PHE A 13 3.94 -7.10 5.85
CA PHE A 13 5.24 -7.15 6.52
C PHE A 13 5.30 -6.17 7.70
N THR A 14 6.32 -6.35 8.54
CA THR A 14 6.57 -5.47 9.69
C THR A 14 7.83 -4.67 9.45
N ALA A 15 7.76 -3.35 9.57
CA ALA A 15 8.92 -2.49 9.47
C ALA A 15 9.89 -2.74 10.64
N PRO A 16 11.22 -2.73 10.40
CA PRO A 16 12.20 -3.18 11.40
C PRO A 16 12.35 -2.22 12.58
N ILE A 17 12.08 -0.93 12.39
CA ILE A 17 12.19 0.08 13.44
C ILE A 17 10.77 0.38 13.93
N TRP A 18 10.52 0.27 15.24
CA TRP A 18 9.21 0.51 15.89
C TRP A 18 8.08 -0.47 15.58
N GLY A 19 8.26 -1.40 14.64
CA GLY A 19 7.36 -2.52 14.42
C GLY A 19 6.03 -2.13 13.77
N GLN A 20 6.00 -1.13 12.89
CA GLN A 20 4.79 -0.82 12.13
C GLN A 20 4.36 -2.01 11.28
N GLU A 21 3.09 -2.42 11.39
CA GLU A 21 2.50 -3.40 10.50
C GLU A 21 2.08 -2.70 9.21
N VAL A 22 2.62 -3.16 8.08
CA VAL A 22 2.30 -2.64 6.74
C VAL A 22 1.57 -3.72 5.97
N GLU A 23 0.42 -3.36 5.39
CA GLU A 23 -0.34 -4.21 4.48
C GLU A 23 -0.57 -3.45 3.17
N LEU A 24 -0.30 -4.13 2.05
CA LEU A 24 -0.56 -3.66 0.70
C LEU A 24 -1.78 -4.40 0.15
N GLN A 25 -2.76 -3.66 -0.37
CA GLN A 25 -3.99 -4.23 -0.92
C GLN A 25 -4.30 -3.62 -2.27
N GLN A 26 -4.77 -4.42 -3.24
CA GLN A 26 -5.46 -3.89 -4.41
C GLN A 26 -6.93 -3.64 -4.05
N VAL A 27 -7.41 -2.45 -4.42
CA VAL A 27 -8.81 -2.04 -4.29
C VAL A 27 -9.45 -1.98 -5.67
N GLU A 28 -10.49 -2.76 -5.88
CA GLU A 28 -11.33 -2.73 -7.07
C GLU A 28 -12.67 -2.06 -6.73
N TYR A 29 -12.88 -0.87 -7.25
CA TYR A 29 -14.16 -0.15 -7.12
C TYR A 29 -15.15 -0.67 -8.16
N LEU A 30 -16.28 -1.24 -7.72
CA LEU A 30 -17.24 -1.91 -8.61
C LEU A 30 -17.92 -1.00 -9.66
N ALA A 31 -17.84 0.33 -9.51
CA ALA A 31 -18.37 1.30 -10.48
C ALA A 31 -17.47 1.51 -11.71
N GLY A 32 -16.54 0.59 -12.00
CA GLY A 32 -15.59 0.72 -13.12
C GLY A 32 -14.45 1.70 -12.84
N GLY A 33 -14.18 1.98 -11.55
CA GLY A 33 -13.05 2.81 -11.15
C GLY A 33 -11.71 2.14 -11.42
N THR A 34 -10.67 2.95 -11.63
CA THR A 34 -9.29 2.45 -11.78
C THR A 34 -8.87 1.68 -10.53
N PRO A 35 -8.27 0.49 -10.66
CA PRO A 35 -7.76 -0.25 -9.50
C PRO A 35 -6.68 0.58 -8.78
N MET A 36 -6.80 0.69 -7.46
CA MET A 36 -5.86 1.44 -6.62
C MET A 36 -5.05 0.51 -5.74
N LEU A 37 -3.84 0.94 -5.39
CA LEU A 37 -3.04 0.31 -4.34
C LEU A 37 -3.32 1.02 -3.01
N ARG A 38 -3.95 0.30 -2.07
CA ARG A 38 -4.18 0.76 -0.70
C ARG A 38 -3.02 0.35 0.18
N LEU A 39 -2.43 1.33 0.85
CA LEU A 39 -1.45 1.12 1.92
C LEU A 39 -2.15 1.25 3.26
N ARG A 40 -1.97 0.26 4.13
CA ARG A 40 -2.44 0.28 5.52
C ARG A 40 -1.24 0.14 6.43
N ILE A 41 -0.95 1.21 7.16
CA ILE A 41 0.15 1.25 8.14
C ILE A 41 -0.46 1.36 9.52
N ARG A 42 -0.18 0.40 10.39
CA ARG A 42 -0.65 0.40 11.78
C ARG A 42 0.52 0.61 12.74
N GLU A 43 0.36 1.60 13.60
CA GLU A 43 1.26 1.91 14.72
C GLU A 43 0.48 1.84 16.05
N LYS A 44 0.49 0.67 16.70
CA LYS A 44 -0.33 0.41 17.90
C LYS A 44 -1.82 0.68 17.63
N LYS A 45 -2.30 1.86 18.04
CA LYS A 45 -3.69 2.34 17.89
C LYS A 45 -3.87 3.34 16.74
N ARG A 46 -2.78 3.85 16.15
CA ARG A 46 -2.83 4.77 15.01
C ARG A 46 -2.85 3.98 13.71
N PHE A 47 -3.66 4.43 12.78
CA PHE A 47 -3.77 3.87 11.44
C PHE A 47 -3.56 4.99 10.42
N THR A 48 -2.72 4.73 9.44
CA THR A 48 -2.59 5.55 8.24
C THR A 48 -3.03 4.68 7.09
N ILE A 49 -4.10 5.09 6.41
CA ILE A 49 -4.66 4.39 5.27
C ILE A 49 -4.79 5.40 4.14
N PHE A 50 -4.22 5.09 2.99
CA PHE A 50 -4.35 5.90 1.80
C PHE A 50 -4.15 5.05 0.55
N ASP A 51 -4.70 5.53 -0.55
CA ASP A 51 -4.70 4.84 -1.83
C ASP A 51 -3.84 5.62 -2.82
N ILE A 52 -3.08 4.91 -3.64
CA ILE A 52 -2.26 5.49 -4.70
C ILE A 52 -2.54 4.79 -6.03
N ASP A 53 -2.40 5.53 -7.12
CA ASP A 53 -2.51 4.99 -8.46
C ASP A 53 -1.27 4.20 -8.90
N ALA A 54 -1.40 3.49 -10.03
CA ALA A 54 -0.33 2.68 -10.58
C ALA A 54 0.94 3.49 -10.90
N GLN A 55 0.79 4.75 -11.36
CA GLN A 55 1.93 5.61 -11.70
C GLN A 55 2.72 6.01 -10.45
N THR A 56 2.00 6.39 -9.39
CA THR A 56 2.58 6.76 -8.09
C THR A 56 3.24 5.54 -7.43
N ALA A 57 2.58 4.38 -7.47
CA ALA A 57 3.13 3.12 -6.97
C ALA A 57 4.44 2.74 -7.69
N ALA A 58 4.48 2.85 -9.03
CA ALA A 58 5.69 2.59 -9.81
C ALA A 58 6.84 3.53 -9.42
N ARG A 59 6.55 4.83 -9.26
CA ARG A 59 7.55 5.82 -8.82
C ARG A 59 8.12 5.48 -7.44
N TRP A 60 7.26 5.10 -6.50
CA TRP A 60 7.68 4.69 -5.15
C TRP A 60 8.53 3.41 -5.18
N GLY A 61 8.08 2.39 -5.90
CA GLY A 61 8.81 1.13 -6.08
C GLY A 61 10.21 1.35 -6.62
N GLN A 62 10.35 2.18 -7.67
CA GLN A 62 11.65 2.50 -8.24
C GLN A 62 12.56 3.20 -7.22
N ALA A 63 12.05 4.23 -6.53
CA ALA A 63 12.83 4.98 -5.54
C ALA A 63 13.32 4.09 -4.38
N MET A 64 12.48 3.18 -3.88
CA MET A 64 12.84 2.23 -2.83
C MET A 64 13.92 1.25 -3.29
N GLN A 65 13.77 0.68 -4.50
CA GLN A 65 14.77 -0.22 -5.07
C GLN A 65 16.12 0.47 -5.30
N ASP A 66 16.10 1.70 -5.84
CA ASP A 66 17.32 2.47 -6.08
C ASP A 66 18.05 2.80 -4.78
N TRP A 67 17.32 3.10 -3.70
CA TRP A 67 17.91 3.29 -2.38
C TRP A 67 18.54 2.00 -1.85
N ALA A 68 17.82 0.87 -1.93
CA ALA A 68 18.31 -0.42 -1.45
C ALA A 68 19.60 -0.86 -2.16
N LYS A 69 19.67 -0.68 -3.48
CA LYS A 69 20.88 -0.96 -4.28
C LYS A 69 22.11 -0.16 -3.83
N ARG A 70 21.93 1.04 -3.26
CA ARG A 70 23.04 1.87 -2.74
C ARG A 70 23.52 1.42 -1.35
N GLN A 71 22.78 0.54 -0.68
CA GLN A 71 23.17 0.00 0.64
C GLN A 71 23.90 -1.34 0.53
N ALA A 72 23.98 -1.91 -0.68
CA ALA A 72 24.64 -3.18 -0.97
C ALA A 72 26.14 -2.99 -1.23
#